data_AF-A0A6M3JHR2-F1
#
_entry.id   AF-A0A6M3JHR2-F1
#
_cell.length_a   1.000
_cell.length_b   1.000
_cell.length_c   1.000
_cell.angle_alpha   90.00
_cell.angle_beta   90.00
_cell.angle_gamma   90.00
#
_symmetry.space_group_name_H-M   'P 1'
#
loop_
_entity.id
_entity.type
_entity.pdbx_description
1 polymer ?
#
loop_
_entity_poly.entity_id
_entity_poly.type
_entity_poly.pdbx_seq_one_letter_code
_entity_poly.pdbx_strand_id
1 'polypeptide(L)' 'MSDSCICPDCRTELEVELYGHNLECSECGCKLAVFPDSAIRVDTPVG' A
#
# COMPACT_ATOMS: atom_id res chain seq x y z
N MET A 1 -0.59 1.22 -17.54
CA MET A 1 0.17 2.00 -16.57
C MET A 1 -0.03 1.27 -15.27
N SER A 2 1.03 0.66 -14.73
CA SER A 2 1.00 0.07 -13.39
C SER A 2 1.34 1.20 -12.43
N ASP A 3 0.51 1.45 -11.44
CA ASP A 3 0.83 2.38 -10.37
C ASP A 3 1.64 1.63 -9.33
N SER A 4 2.70 2.26 -8.81
CA SER A 4 3.48 1.71 -7.71
C SER A 4 3.35 2.58 -6.46
N CYS A 5 3.30 1.95 -5.30
CA CYS A 5 3.30 2.62 -4.00
C CYS A 5 4.52 2.18 -3.19
N ILE A 6 4.98 3.04 -2.28
CA ILE A 6 6.09 2.70 -1.37
C ILE A 6 5.50 2.30 -0.03
N CYS A 7 5.81 1.09 0.48
CA CYS A 7 5.42 0.76 1.86
C CYS A 7 6.13 1.72 2.82
N PRO A 8 5.42 2.38 3.74
CA PRO A 8 5.99 3.34 4.68
C PRO A 8 6.99 2.71 5.66
N ASP A 9 6.80 1.44 6.01
CA ASP A 9 7.60 0.75 7.03
C ASP A 9 8.95 0.29 6.48
N CYS A 10 8.94 -0.51 5.41
CA CYS A 10 10.15 -1.09 4.84
C CYS A 10 10.69 -0.34 3.61
N ARG A 11 9.95 0.65 3.10
CA ARG A 11 10.27 1.42 1.87
C ARG A 11 10.42 0.56 0.61
N THR A 12 9.85 -0.64 0.61
CA THR A 12 9.75 -1.50 -0.57
C THR A 12 8.72 -0.93 -1.54
N GLU A 13 9.07 -0.94 -2.82
CA GLU A 13 8.14 -0.61 -3.90
C GLU A 13 7.16 -1.77 -4.11
N LEU A 14 5.88 -1.42 -4.15
CA LEU A 14 4.77 -2.35 -4.28
C LEU A 14 4.01 -2.01 -5.55
N GLU A 15 3.80 -3.02 -6.38
CA GLU A 15 3.02 -2.88 -7.60
C GLU A 15 1.53 -2.95 -7.27
N VAL A 16 0.77 -1.92 -7.67
CA VAL A 16 -0.66 -1.80 -7.40
C VAL A 16 -1.41 -2.04 -8.71
N GLU A 17 -2.03 -3.21 -8.82
CA GLU A 17 -2.85 -3.56 -9.97
C GLU A 17 -4.32 -3.11 -9.82
N LEU A 18 -4.80 -2.90 -8.59
CA LEU A 18 -6.20 -2.59 -8.29
C LEU A 18 -6.33 -1.54 -7.17
N TYR A 19 -6.87 -0.37 -7.52
CA TYR A 19 -7.25 0.66 -6.53
C TYR A 19 -8.47 0.21 -5.71
N GLY A 20 -8.55 0.65 -4.45
CA GLY A 20 -9.64 0.35 -3.52
C GLY A 20 -9.50 -0.97 -2.76
N HIS A 21 -8.37 -1.66 -2.90
CA HIS A 21 -8.07 -2.90 -2.20
C HIS A 21 -7.01 -2.70 -1.10
N ASN A 22 -7.12 -3.51 -0.06
CA ASN A 22 -6.07 -3.63 0.95
C ASN A 22 -4.92 -4.42 0.35
N LEU A 23 -3.77 -3.76 0.20
CA LEU A 23 -2.54 -4.34 -0.28
C LEU A 23 -1.67 -4.71 0.92
N GLU A 24 -1.15 -5.92 0.95
CA GLU A 24 -0.24 -6.36 2.01
C GLU A 24 1.19 -6.37 1.48
N CYS A 25 2.09 -5.67 2.16
CA CYS A 25 3.50 -5.69 1.82
C CYS A 25 4.10 -7.05 2.14
N SER A 26 4.67 -7.72 1.14
CA SER A 26 5.28 -9.04 1.30
C SER A 26 6.51 -9.05 2.22
N GLU A 27 7.19 -7.91 2.37
CA GLU A 27 8.44 -7.81 3.15
C GLU A 27 8.18 -7.63 4.65
N CYS A 28 7.28 -6.73 5.02
CA CYS A 28 7.02 -6.37 6.42
C CYS A 28 5.61 -6.72 6.92
N GLY A 29 4.71 -7.16 6.04
CA GLY A 29 3.31 -7.42 6.37
C GLY A 29 2.47 -6.17 6.59
N CYS A 30 2.98 -4.97 6.25
CA CYS A 30 2.23 -3.72 6.37
C CYS A 30 0.96 -3.78 5.48
N LYS A 31 -0.20 -3.40 6.00
CA LYS A 31 -1.45 -3.31 5.22
C LYS A 31 -1.67 -1.87 4.77
N LEU A 32 -1.88 -1.71 3.48
CA LEU A 32 -1.97 -0.44 2.77
C LEU A 32 -3.33 -0.36 2.09
N ALA A 33 -4.03 0.75 2.25
CA ALA A 33 -5.23 1.02 1.47
C ALA A 33 -4.83 2.01 0.35
N VAL A 34 -4.86 1.53 -0.90
CA VAL A 34 -4.57 2.37 -2.06
C VAL A 34 -5.88 2.91 -2.61
N PHE A 35 -6.07 4.21 -2.60
CA PHE A 35 -7.29 4.84 -3.13
C PHE A 35 -7.07 5.38 -4.55
N PRO A 36 -8.11 5.39 -5.41
CA PRO A 36 -8.00 5.84 -6.80
C PRO A 36 -7.67 7.33 -6.98
N ASP A 37 -7.72 8.13 -5.92
CA ASP A 37 -7.28 9.54 -5.89
C ASP A 37 -5.78 9.69 -5.65
N SER A 38 -4.99 8.63 -5.84
CA SER A 38 -3.54 8.59 -5.60
C SER A 38 -3.13 8.79 -4.13
N ALA A 39 -4.08 8.81 -3.20
CA ALA A 39 -3.80 8.84 -1.78
C ALA A 39 -3.51 7.43 -1.27
N ILE A 40 -2.24 7.11 -1.01
CA ILE A 40 -1.87 5.92 -0.25
C ILE A 40 -2.10 6.25 1.23
N ARG A 41 -3.06 5.57 1.87
CA ARG A 41 -3.26 5.67 3.32
C ARG A 41 -2.81 4.37 3.94
N VAL A 42 -1.90 4.49 4.88
CA VAL A 42 -1.40 3.38 5.67
C VAL A 42 -2.44 3.13 6.72
N ASP A 43 -3.15 2.00 6.64
CA ASP A 43 -4.04 1.56 7.70
C ASP A 43 -3.13 0.90 8.75
N THR A 44 -2.38 1.73 9.47
CA THR A 44 -1.62 1.25 10.62
C THR A 44 -2.66 0.83 11.66
N PRO A 45 -2.70 -0.45 12.10
CA PRO A 45 -3.61 -0.81 13.16
C PRO A 45 -3.28 0.05 14.38
N VAL A 46 -4.22 0.92 14.76
CA VAL A 46 -4.18 1.57 16.07
C VAL A 46 -4.31 0.42 17.07
N GLY A 47 -3.22 0.16 17.80
CA GLY A 47 -3.13 -0.92 18.79
C GLY A 47 -4.16 -0.80 19.91
#